data_AF-A0A918BSW3-F1
#
_entry.id   AF-A0A918BSW3-F1
#
_cell.length_a   1.000
_cell.length_b   1.000
_cell.length_c   1.000
_cell.angle_alpha   90.00
_cell.angle_beta   90.00
_cell.angle_gamma   90.00
#
_symmetry.space_group_name_H-M   'P 1'
#
loop_
_entity.id
_entity.type
_entity.pdbx_description
1 polymer ?
#
loop_
_entity_poly.entity_id
_entity_poly.type
_entity_poly.pdbx_seq_one_letter_code
_entity_poly.pdbx_strand_id
1 'polypeptide(L)' 'MILMMTKGLESVGGVDGLMEVPGIAQTPAGPDRRVVGLEDGVLLGFGPRTPLVIDILVDRIHAT' A
#
# COMPACT_ATOMS: atom_id res chain seq x y z
N MET A 1 5.74 -3.56 5.62
CA MET A 1 4.83 -2.72 4.84
C MET A 1 4.12 -3.57 3.81
N ILE A 2 2.84 -3.32 3.57
CA ILE A 2 2.05 -3.89 2.47
C ILE A 2 1.71 -2.75 1.51
N LEU A 3 2.06 -2.91 0.24
CA LEU A 3 1.72 -1.98 -0.82
C LEU A 3 0.50 -2.51 -1.59
N MET A 4 -0.54 -1.69 -1.73
CA MET A 4 -1.78 -2.07 -2.40
C MET A 4 -2.28 -0.98 -3.34
N MET A 5 -3.13 -1.39 -4.26
CA MET A 5 -3.97 -0.45 -4.99
C MET A 5 -5.03 0.14 -4.08
N THR A 6 -5.29 1.44 -4.19
CA THR A 6 -6.33 2.12 -3.40
C THR A 6 -7.68 1.42 -3.54
N LYS A 7 -8.12 1.11 -4.77
CA LYS A 7 -9.39 0.41 -4.99
C LYS A 7 -9.41 -1.02 -4.44
N GLY A 8 -8.27 -1.72 -4.52
CA GLY A 8 -8.13 -3.06 -3.93
C GLY A 8 -8.24 -3.02 -2.41
N LEU A 9 -7.66 -2.00 -1.78
CA LEU A 9 -7.76 -1.80 -0.33
C LEU A 9 -9.18 -1.42 0.09
N GLU A 10 -9.86 -0.55 -0.65
CA GLU A 10 -11.28 -0.22 -0.42
C GLU A 10 -12.18 -1.46 -0.57
N SER A 11 -11.92 -2.30 -1.57
CA SER A 11 -12.68 -3.53 -1.83
C SER A 11 -12.64 -4.52 -0.68
N VAL A 12 -11.61 -4.51 0.17
CA VAL A 12 -11.50 -5.39 1.34
C VAL A 12 -11.97 -4.70 2.62
N GLY A 13 -12.57 -3.51 2.55
CA GLY A 13 -13.03 -2.77 3.74
C GLY A 13 -11.95 -1.90 4.38
N GLY A 14 -10.97 -1.46 3.61
CA GLY A 14 -9.89 -0.60 4.09
C GLY A 14 -8.83 -1.37 4.90
N VAL A 15 -8.06 -0.65 5.71
CA VAL A 15 -6.99 -1.25 6.52
C VAL A 15 -7.55 -2.24 7.53
N ASP A 16 -8.71 -1.97 8.12
CA ASP A 16 -9.32 -2.87 9.11
C ASP A 16 -9.73 -4.21 8.47
N GLY A 17 -10.46 -4.19 7.35
CA GLY A 17 -10.83 -5.42 6.68
C GLY A 17 -9.65 -6.16 6.05
N LEU A 18 -8.57 -5.44 5.68
CA LEU A 18 -7.30 -6.07 5.30
C LEU A 18 -6.67 -6.89 6.44
N MET A 19 -6.86 -6.49 7.71
CA MET A 19 -6.35 -7.25 8.87
C MET A 19 -7.12 -8.55 9.13
N GLU A 20 -8.35 -8.66 8.61
CA GLU A 20 -9.15 -9.88 8.70
C GLU A 20 -8.69 -10.95 7.70
N VAL A 21 -7.89 -10.57 6.69
CA VAL A 21 -7.35 -11.51 5.70
C VAL A 21 -6.38 -12.47 6.40
N PRO A 22 -6.59 -13.81 6.28
CA PRO A 22 -5.74 -14.80 6.92
C PRO A 22 -4.26 -14.61 6.57
N GLY A 23 -3.41 -14.53 7.59
CA GLY A 23 -1.97 -14.35 7.43
C GLY A 23 -1.50 -12.89 7.50
N ILE A 24 -2.35 -11.90 7.21
CA ILE A 24 -1.93 -10.49 7.12
C ILE A 24 -1.57 -9.92 8.49
N ALA A 25 -2.44 -10.12 9.49
CA ALA A 25 -2.22 -9.64 10.85
C ALA A 25 -0.97 -10.26 11.51
N GLN A 26 -0.52 -11.43 11.04
CA GLN A 26 0.66 -12.12 11.54
C GLN A 26 1.96 -11.64 10.87
N THR A 27 1.89 -10.89 9.77
CA THR A 27 3.07 -10.28 9.16
C THR A 27 3.58 -9.13 10.01
N PRO A 28 4.87 -8.75 9.93
CA PRO A 28 5.36 -7.53 10.59
C PRO A 28 4.62 -6.25 10.16
N ALA A 29 3.99 -6.24 8.98
CA ALA A 29 3.22 -5.09 8.52
C ALA A 29 1.84 -4.95 9.20
N GLY A 30 1.31 -6.05 9.75
CA GLY A 30 -0.01 -6.08 10.39
C GLY A 30 -0.04 -5.28 11.70
N PRO A 31 0.78 -5.62 12.72
CA PRO A 31 0.82 -4.92 14.00
C PRO A 31 1.13 -3.43 13.84
N ASP A 32 2.06 -3.07 12.96
CA ASP A 32 2.42 -1.67 12.68
C ASP A 32 1.41 -0.95 11.78
N ARG A 33 0.38 -1.68 11.29
CA ARG A 33 -0.62 -1.20 10.32
C ARG A 33 0.00 -0.49 9.12
N ARG A 34 1.19 -0.93 8.68
CA ARG A 34 1.98 -0.31 7.62
C ARG A 34 1.44 -0.68 6.25
N VAL A 35 0.34 -0.05 5.87
CA VAL A 35 -0.35 -0.23 4.59
C VAL A 35 -0.27 1.05 3.78
N VAL A 36 0.21 0.96 2.54
CA VAL A 36 0.30 2.08 1.61
C VAL A 36 -0.61 1.81 0.43
N GLY A 37 -1.61 2.68 0.23
CA GLY A 37 -2.45 2.71 -0.97
C GLY A 37 -1.91 3.69 -2.02
N LEU A 38 -1.79 3.23 -3.26
CA LEU A 38 -1.52 4.05 -4.45
C LEU A 38 -2.59 3.80 -5.52
N GLU A 39 -2.87 4.81 -6.34
CA GLU A 39 -3.82 4.65 -7.45
C GLU A 39 -3.32 3.64 -8.49
N ASP A 40 -4.23 2.82 -9.02
CA ASP A 40 -3.95 1.71 -9.94
C ASP A 40 -3.14 2.11 -11.18
N GLY A 41 -3.53 3.22 -11.82
CA GLY A 41 -2.86 3.73 -13.02
C GLY A 41 -1.49 4.34 -12.73
N VAL A 42 -1.18 4.60 -11.46
CA VAL A 42 0.08 5.18 -11.01
C VAL A 42 1.07 4.09 -10.63
N LEU A 43 0.63 3.07 -9.87
CA LEU A 43 1.52 2.04 -9.34
C LEU A 43 2.07 1.08 -10.43
N LEU A 44 1.28 0.73 -11.45
CA LEU A 44 1.70 -0.24 -12.48
C LEU A 44 1.87 0.37 -13.88
N GLY A 45 1.72 1.69 -14.01
CA GLY A 45 1.72 2.35 -15.32
C GLY A 45 3.11 2.45 -15.98
N PHE A 46 4.20 2.41 -15.20
CA PHE A 46 5.60 2.51 -15.66
C PHE A 46 5.86 3.53 -16.79
N GLY A 47 5.22 4.70 -16.70
CA GLY A 47 5.26 5.76 -17.71
C GLY A 47 6.07 6.99 -17.29
N PRO A 48 5.86 8.16 -17.92
CA PRO A 48 6.61 9.40 -17.62
C PRO A 48 6.45 9.89 -16.17
N ARG A 49 5.45 9.36 -15.44
CA ARG A 49 5.20 9.66 -14.03
C ARG A 49 5.99 8.77 -13.07
N THR A 50 6.71 7.75 -13.54
CA THR A 50 7.47 6.83 -12.67
C THR A 50 8.40 7.53 -11.66
N PRO A 51 9.14 8.60 -12.01
CA PRO A 51 9.95 9.31 -11.03
C PRO A 51 9.13 9.83 -9.83
N LEU A 52 7.97 10.44 -10.09
CA LEU A 52 7.06 10.91 -9.03
C LEU A 52 6.56 9.76 -8.15
N VAL A 53 6.29 8.59 -8.73
CA VAL A 53 5.85 7.41 -7.96
C VAL A 53 6.97 6.92 -7.04
N ILE A 54 8.21 6.92 -7.52
CA ILE A 54 9.37 6.55 -6.73
C ILE A 54 9.54 7.53 -5.56
N ASP A 55 9.45 8.84 -5.80
CA ASP A 55 9.56 9.85 -4.74
C ASP A 55 8.49 9.63 -3.65
N ILE A 56 7.23 9.42 -4.05
CA ILE A 56 6.13 9.13 -3.11
C ILE A 56 6.40 7.84 -2.31
N LEU A 57 6.94 6.80 -2.95
CA LEU A 57 7.27 5.55 -2.27
C LEU A 57 8.42 5.71 -1.30
N VAL A 58 9.48 6.44 -1.68
CA VAL A 58 10.63 6.75 -0.82
C VAL A 58 10.14 7.50 0.42
N ASP A 59 9.34 8.55 0.26
CA ASP A 59 8.78 9.32 1.37
C ASP A 59 7.97 8.43 2.32
N ARG A 60 7.10 7.56 1.79
CA ARG A 60 6.24 6.70 2.61
C ARG A 60 6.96 5.50 3.24
N ILE A 61 8.05 5.02 2.64
CA ILE A 61 8.84 3.90 3.18
C ILE A 61 9.74 4.39 4.32
N HIS A 62 10.29 5.60 4.19
CA HIS A 62 11.26 6.17 5.13
C HIS A 62 10.65 7.11 6.17
N ALA A 63 9.43 7.63 5.96
CA ALA A 63 8.67 8.26 7.04
C ALA A 63 8.50 7.25 8.18
N THR A 64 9.18 7.53 9.28
CA THR A 64 9.24 6.67 10.47
C THR A 64 8.09 6.99 11.41
#